data_AF-A0A538AP42-F1
#
_entry.id   AF-A0A538AP42-F1
#
_cell.length_a   1.000
_cell.length_b   1.000
_cell.length_c   1.000
_cell.angle_alpha   90.00
_cell.angle_beta   90.00
_cell.angle_gamma   90.00
#
_symmetry.space_group_name_H-M   'P 1'
#
loop_
_entity.id
_entity.type
_entity.pdbx_description
1 polymer ?
#
loop_
_entity_poly.entity_id
_entity_poly.type
_entity_poly.pdbx_seq_one_letter_code
_entity_poly.pdbx_strand_id
1 'polypeptide(L)'
;MSPATQSASPKEPSSRWARTSSRSRPASQVATGVASALVAELRELLTVLTGEGVSIEEREQLRAALATELPRTTIEIYDGGQPFHRYVMAAE
;
A
#
# COMPACT_ATOMS: atom_id res chain seq x y z
N MET A 1 43.14 33.12 39.73
CA MET A 1 42.26 31.93 39.80
C MET A 1 41.17 32.10 38.77
N SER A 2 41.27 31.41 37.63
CA SER A 2 40.20 31.12 36.67
C SER A 2 40.67 29.95 35.81
N PRO A 3 40.08 28.75 35.87
CA PRO A 3 40.36 27.72 34.88
C PRO A 3 39.43 27.88 33.67
N ALA A 4 40.00 27.69 32.48
CA ALA A 4 39.30 27.57 31.21
C ALA A 4 38.42 26.31 31.21
N THR A 5 37.14 26.48 30.94
CA THR A 5 36.21 25.35 30.74
C THR A 5 36.38 24.79 29.33
N GLN A 6 36.65 23.49 29.29
CA GLN A 6 36.89 22.67 28.11
C GLN A 6 35.71 22.63 27.13
N SER A 7 36.11 22.53 25.87
CA SER A 7 35.36 22.03 24.72
C SER A 7 34.61 20.73 25.01
N ALA A 8 33.32 20.69 24.69
CA ALA A 8 32.59 19.45 24.49
C ALA A 8 31.75 19.56 23.21
N SER A 9 32.16 18.77 22.22
CA SER A 9 31.56 18.62 20.89
C SER A 9 30.09 18.19 20.94
N PRO A 10 29.30 18.51 19.89
CA PRO A 10 27.88 18.20 19.84
C PRO A 10 27.64 16.69 19.70
N LYS A 11 26.79 16.13 20.56
CA LYS A 11 26.23 14.78 20.40
C LYS A 11 25.10 14.84 19.38
N GLU A 12 25.41 14.54 18.12
CA GLU A 12 24.43 14.17 17.09
C GLU A 12 24.06 12.68 17.17
N PRO A 13 22.91 12.27 16.58
CA PRO A 13 21.88 11.53 17.31
C PRO A 13 21.96 10.01 17.17
N SER A 14 21.45 9.32 18.20
CA SER A 14 21.25 7.87 18.20
C SER A 14 20.08 7.48 17.29
N SER A 15 20.35 7.41 15.99
CA SER A 15 19.45 6.83 14.97
C SER A 15 19.44 5.29 15.07
N ARG A 16 18.88 4.75 16.16
CA ARG A 16 18.73 3.30 16.40
C ARG A 16 17.27 2.84 16.40
N TRP A 17 16.44 3.47 15.57
CA TRP A 17 15.10 2.97 15.27
C TRP A 17 14.77 3.27 13.82
N ALA A 18 15.51 2.63 12.90
CA ALA A 18 14.95 2.37 11.59
C ALA A 18 13.78 1.41 11.80
N ARG A 19 12.59 1.96 12.07
CA ARG A 19 11.33 1.25 11.86
C ARG A 19 11.43 0.69 10.45
N THR A 20 11.49 -0.62 10.33
CA THR A 20 11.24 -1.29 9.06
C THR A 20 9.78 -1.00 8.71
N SER A 21 9.54 0.15 8.07
CA SER A 21 8.30 0.40 7.37
C SER A 21 8.17 -0.77 6.40
N SER A 22 7.19 -1.65 6.61
CA SER A 22 6.81 -2.58 5.56
C SER A 22 6.55 -1.69 4.34
N ARG A 23 7.35 -1.85 3.28
CA ARG A 23 7.11 -1.08 2.07
C ARG A 23 5.78 -1.60 1.54
N SER A 24 4.71 -0.86 1.82
CA SER A 24 3.41 -1.12 1.21
C SER A 24 3.67 -1.20 -0.29
N ARG A 25 3.32 -2.33 -0.92
CA ARG A 25 3.52 -2.48 -2.35
C ARG A 25 2.68 -1.39 -3.04
N PRO A 26 3.22 -0.69 -4.05
CA PRO A 26 2.46 0.31 -4.76
C PRO A 26 1.21 -0.34 -5.38
N ALA A 27 0.10 0.39 -5.43
CA ALA A 27 -1.18 -0.11 -5.92
C ALA A 27 -1.07 -0.74 -7.32
N SER A 28 -0.21 -0.19 -8.18
CA SER A 28 0.10 -0.73 -9.50
C SER A 28 0.66 -2.15 -9.45
N GLN A 29 1.54 -2.47 -8.50
CA GLN A 29 2.13 -3.81 -8.39
C GLN A 29 1.11 -4.85 -7.91
N VAL A 30 0.15 -4.45 -7.07
CA VAL A 30 -0.97 -5.30 -6.67
C VAL A 30 -1.89 -5.54 -7.88
N ALA A 31 -2.23 -4.49 -8.61
CA ALA A 31 -3.09 -4.56 -9.79
C ALA A 31 -2.53 -5.48 -10.87
N THR A 32 -1.24 -5.37 -11.23
CA THR A 32 -0.64 -6.23 -12.27
C THR A 32 -0.65 -7.71 -11.89
N GLY A 33 -0.37 -8.05 -10.62
CA GLY A 33 -0.37 -9.43 -10.16
C GLY A 33 -1.76 -10.07 -10.21
N VAL A 34 -2.79 -9.28 -9.90
CA VAL A 34 -4.19 -9.70 -9.95
C VAL A 34 -4.66 -9.81 -11.40
N ALA A 35 -4.32 -8.85 -12.25
CA ALA A 35 -4.71 -8.83 -13.65
C ALA A 35 -4.22 -10.07 -14.42
N SER A 36 -2.99 -10.49 -14.15
CA SER A 36 -2.42 -11.72 -14.75
C SER A 36 -3.25 -12.96 -14.46
N ALA A 37 -3.88 -13.06 -13.28
CA ALA A 37 -4.70 -14.22 -12.91
C ALA A 37 -6.11 -14.15 -13.50
N LEU A 38 -6.69 -12.95 -13.58
CA LEU A 38 -8.08 -12.74 -14.01
C LEU A 38 -8.26 -12.75 -15.52
N VAL A 39 -7.30 -12.20 -16.27
CA VAL A 39 -7.33 -12.19 -17.74
C VAL A 39 -7.26 -13.61 -18.29
N ALA A 40 -6.49 -14.50 -17.64
CA ALA A 40 -6.36 -15.90 -18.06
C ALA A 40 -7.69 -16.66 -17.97
N GLU A 41 -8.57 -16.28 -17.04
CA GLU A 41 -9.87 -16.92 -16.83
C GLU A 41 -11.05 -16.13 -17.42
N LEU A 42 -10.80 -15.01 -18.10
CA LEU A 42 -11.82 -14.14 -18.71
C LEU A 42 -12.94 -13.71 -17.74
N ARG A 43 -12.57 -13.44 -16.48
CA ARG A 43 -13.50 -13.01 -15.43
C ARG A 43 -14.07 -11.63 -15.72
N GLU A 44 -15.39 -11.49 -15.60
CA GLU A 44 -16.14 -10.28 -15.98
C GLU A 44 -16.34 -9.32 -14.80
N LEU A 45 -16.19 -9.80 -13.57
CA LEU A 45 -16.31 -9.00 -12.35
C LEU A 45 -15.11 -9.22 -11.43
N LEU A 46 -14.58 -8.12 -10.89
CA LEU A 46 -13.61 -8.10 -9.80
C LEU A 46 -14.16 -7.24 -8.66
N THR A 47 -14.39 -7.88 -7.52
CA THR A 47 -14.76 -7.21 -6.27
C THR A 47 -13.54 -7.13 -5.35
N VAL A 48 -13.25 -5.93 -4.85
CA VAL A 48 -12.15 -5.67 -3.91
C VAL A 48 -12.71 -5.10 -2.61
N LEU A 49 -12.43 -5.76 -1.49
CA LEU A 49 -12.68 -5.25 -0.15
C LEU A 49 -11.38 -4.70 0.43
N THR A 50 -11.34 -3.41 0.79
CA THR A 50 -10.16 -2.80 1.40
C THR A 50 -10.10 -3.04 2.90
N GLY A 51 -8.87 -3.17 3.42
CA GLY A 51 -8.59 -3.27 4.84
C GLY A 51 -8.64 -1.95 5.58
N GLU A 52 -8.50 -2.02 6.91
CA GLU A 52 -8.44 -0.83 7.76
C GLU A 52 -7.29 0.11 7.35
N GLY A 53 -7.57 1.41 7.40
CA GLY A 53 -6.57 2.46 7.15
C GLY A 53 -6.19 2.66 5.67
N VAL A 54 -6.91 2.06 4.72
CA VAL A 54 -6.79 2.41 3.30
C VAL A 54 -7.54 3.71 3.03
N SER A 55 -6.85 4.72 2.50
CA SER A 55 -7.45 6.04 2.25
C SER A 55 -8.34 6.04 1.00
N ILE A 56 -9.17 7.08 0.87
CA ILE A 56 -9.95 7.32 -0.37
C ILE A 56 -9.00 7.48 -1.56
N GLU A 57 -7.91 8.24 -1.41
CA GLU A 57 -6.93 8.45 -2.47
C GLU A 57 -6.28 7.14 -2.92
N GLU A 58 -5.91 6.26 -1.99
CA GLU A 58 -5.31 4.97 -2.30
C GLU A 58 -6.31 4.03 -3.01
N ARG A 59 -7.61 4.10 -2.67
CA ARG A 59 -8.67 3.40 -3.39
C ARG A 59 -8.83 3.88 -4.82
N GLU A 60 -8.80 5.20 -5.05
CA GLU A 60 -8.89 5.76 -6.40
C GLU A 60 -7.66 5.42 -7.24
N GLN A 61 -6.47 5.43 -6.65
CA GLN A 61 -5.25 4.97 -7.31
C GLN A 61 -5.33 3.49 -7.70
N LEU A 62 -5.86 2.64 -6.80
CA LEU A 62 -6.08 1.23 -7.09
C LEU A 62 -7.13 1.03 -8.21
N ARG A 63 -8.22 1.79 -8.18
CA ARG A 63 -9.26 1.78 -9.22
C ARG A 63 -8.66 2.10 -10.59
N ALA A 64 -7.90 3.18 -10.69
CA ALA A 64 -7.29 3.62 -11.94
C ALA A 64 -6.28 2.58 -12.48
N ALA A 65 -5.49 1.97 -11.59
CA ALA A 65 -4.56 0.92 -11.96
C ALA A 65 -5.28 -0.34 -12.49
N LEU A 66 -6.29 -0.81 -11.76
CA LEU A 66 -7.07 -1.98 -12.17
C LEU A 66 -7.84 -1.74 -13.47
N ALA A 67 -8.44 -0.57 -13.66
CA ALA A 67 -9.16 -0.23 -14.89
C ALA A 67 -8.24 -0.20 -16.13
N THR A 68 -6.97 0.14 -15.94
CA THR A 68 -5.96 0.14 -17.01
C THR A 68 -5.61 -1.30 -17.42
N GLU A 69 -5.42 -2.18 -16.44
CA GLU A 69 -4.99 -3.57 -16.66
C GLU A 69 -6.14 -4.51 -17.03
N LEU A 70 -7.36 -4.19 -16.60
CA LEU A 70 -8.57 -5.00 -16.77
C LEU A 70 -9.69 -4.19 -17.47
N PRO A 71 -9.47 -3.73 -18.72
CA PRO A 71 -10.40 -2.82 -19.40
C PRO A 71 -11.76 -3.44 -19.75
N ARG A 72 -11.91 -4.76 -19.60
CA ARG A 72 -13.14 -5.51 -19.90
C ARG A 72 -13.82 -6.08 -18.66
N THR A 73 -13.23 -5.90 -17.49
CA THR A 73 -13.74 -6.43 -16.22
C THR A 73 -14.39 -5.28 -15.46
N THR A 74 -15.59 -5.51 -14.92
CA THR A 74 -16.25 -4.58 -14.01
C THR A 74 -15.51 -4.58 -12.68
N ILE A 75 -15.15 -3.40 -12.17
CA ILE A 75 -14.35 -3.26 -10.95
C ILE A 75 -15.16 -2.57 -9.86
N GLU A 76 -15.42 -3.31 -8.78
CA GLU A 76 -16.09 -2.82 -7.58
C GLU A 76 -15.10 -2.78 -6.41
N ILE A 77 -15.01 -1.64 -5.74
CA ILE A 77 -14.10 -1.45 -4.61
C ILE A 77 -14.90 -0.89 -3.44
N TYR A 78 -14.90 -1.63 -2.33
CA TYR A 78 -15.62 -1.27 -1.12
C TYR A 78 -14.69 -1.14 0.07
N ASP A 79 -15.09 -0.32 1.04
CA ASP A 79 -14.49 -0.34 2.38
C ASP A 79 -14.92 -1.60 3.12
N GLY A 80 -13.99 -2.54 3.28
CA GLY A 80 -14.27 -3.80 3.96
C GLY A 80 -13.91 -3.78 5.45
N GLY A 81 -13.15 -2.79 5.92
CA GLY A 81 -12.64 -2.74 7.30
C GLY A 81 -11.86 -3.99 7.70
N GLN A 82 -11.24 -4.69 6.75
CA GLN A 82 -10.58 -5.97 7.03
C GLN A 82 -9.36 -5.74 7.94
N PRO A 83 -9.26 -6.41 9.12
CA PRO A 83 -8.23 -6.12 10.11
C PRO A 83 -6.86 -6.72 9.77
N PHE A 84 -6.83 -7.84 9.03
CA PHE A 84 -5.59 -8.60 8.78
C PHE A 84 -5.11 -8.54 7.32
N HIS A 85 -5.97 -8.09 6.40
CA HIS A 85 -5.67 -8.07 4.97
C HIS A 85 -5.93 -6.67 4.41
N ARG A 86 -4.92 -6.11 3.74
CA ARG A 86 -5.05 -4.79 3.10
C ARG A 86 -6.04 -4.82 1.93
N TYR A 87 -6.10 -5.93 1.20
CA TYR A 87 -7.05 -6.17 0.12
C TYR A 87 -7.51 -7.63 0.16
N VAL A 88 -8.82 -7.84 0.03
CA VAL A 88 -9.42 -9.14 -0.28
C VAL A 88 -10.08 -9.00 -1.65
N MET A 89 -9.85 -9.98 -2.53
CA MET A 89 -10.34 -9.93 -3.91
C MET A 89 -11.10 -11.19 -4.25
N ALA A 90 -12.24 -11.01 -4.92
CA ALA A 90 -13.06 -12.07 -5.48
C ALA A 90 -13.34 -11.75 -6.95
N ALA A 91 -13.35 -12.77 -7.79
CA ALA A 91 -13.63 -12.61 -9.20
C ALA A 91 -14.57 -13.70 -9.72
N GLU A 92 -15.43 -13.31 -10.66
CA GLU A 92 -16.51 -14.13 -11.22
C GLU A 92 -16.44 -14.15 -12.75
#